data_AF-A0A7C3DKH5-F1
#
_entry.id   AF-A0A7C3DKH5-F1
#
_cell.length_a   1.000
_cell.length_b   1.000
_cell.length_c   1.000
_cell.angle_alpha   90.00
_cell.angle_beta   90.00
_cell.angle_gamma   90.00
#
_symmetry.space_group_name_H-M   'P 1'
#
loop_
_entity.id
_entity.type
_entity.pdbx_description
1 polymer ?
#
loop_
_entity_poly.entity_id
_entity_poly.type
_entity_poly.pdbx_seq_one_letter_code
_entity_poly.pdbx_strand_id
1 'polypeptide(L)' 'MFEDEGDGTRILRKLPASDPYREEIDRFSLAVLADVEPDIPGEEGLANQRVLDAAYQADVES' A
#
# COMPACT_ATOMS: atom_id res chain seq x y z
N MET A 1 -4.99 11.23 -4.21
CA MET A 1 -6.14 12.14 -4.36
C MET A 1 -5.65 13.37 -5.11
N PHE A 2 -6.10 13.56 -6.36
CA PHE A 2 -5.74 14.71 -7.19
C PHE A 2 -6.80 15.79 -6.96
N GLU A 3 -6.37 17.02 -6.69
CA GLU A 3 -7.26 18.19 -6.82
C GLU A 3 -7.04 18.75 -8.22
N ASP A 4 -8.14 18.86 -8.96
CA ASP A 4 -8.18 19.41 -10.31
C ASP A 4 -8.51 20.90 -10.19
N GLU A 5 -7.50 21.76 -10.40
CA GLU A 5 -7.69 23.20 -10.52
C GLU A 5 -7.75 23.61 -12.00
N GLY A 6 -8.63 23.00 -12.79
CA GLY A 6 -9.30 23.62 -13.95
C GLY A 6 -8.45 24.19 -15.11
N ASP A 7 -7.12 24.06 -15.11
CA ASP A 7 -6.23 24.62 -16.15
C ASP A 7 -5.36 23.57 -16.86
N GLY A 8 -5.58 22.27 -16.56
CA GLY A 8 -4.81 21.17 -17.14
C GLY A 8 -3.42 20.98 -16.53
N THR A 9 -2.99 21.84 -15.62
CA THR A 9 -1.74 21.71 -14.87
C THR A 9 -1.99 20.86 -13.65
N ARG A 10 -1.59 19.57 -13.72
CA ARG A 10 -1.55 18.72 -12.53
C ARG A 10 -0.47 19.24 -11.59
N ILE A 11 -0.87 19.93 -10.53
CA ILE A 11 0.05 20.29 -9.44
C ILE A 11 0.51 18.97 -8.80
N LEU A 12 1.79 18.61 -9.01
CA LEU A 12 2.41 17.50 -8.31
C LEU A 12 2.43 17.87 -6.82
N ARG A 13 1.56 17.24 -6.03
CA ARG A 13 1.62 17.37 -4.58
C ARG A 13 2.97 16.86 -4.10
N LYS A 14 3.65 17.66 -3.29
CA LYS A 14 4.90 17.27 -2.64
C LYS A 14 4.61 16.04 -1.78
N LEU A 15 5.35 14.95 -2.02
CA LEU A 15 5.27 13.76 -1.16
C LEU A 15 5.63 14.15 0.28
N PRO A 16 5.04 13.48 1.28
CA PRO A 16 5.51 13.62 2.66
C PRO A 16 7.03 13.43 2.71
N ALA A 17 7.70 14.20 3.55
CA ALA A 17 9.16 14.14 3.65
C ALA A 17 9.67 12.85 4.34
N SER A 18 8.76 11.99 4.83
CA SER A 18 9.11 10.78 5.52
C SER A 18 9.42 9.62 4.58
N ASP A 19 10.25 8.70 5.08
CA ASP A 19 10.56 7.45 4.41
C ASP A 19 9.52 6.40 4.85
N PRO A 20 8.55 6.04 4.00
CA PRO A 20 7.46 5.14 4.37
C PRO A 20 7.97 3.72 4.68
N TYR A 21 9.10 3.30 4.13
CA TYR A 21 9.67 1.99 4.40
C TYR A 21 10.28 1.93 5.81
N ARG A 22 10.96 3.01 6.20
CA ARG A 22 11.48 3.14 7.56
C ARG A 22 10.33 3.16 8.57
N GLU A 23 9.29 3.93 8.31
CA GLU A 23 8.11 3.99 9.18
C GLU A 23 7.42 2.63 9.34
N GLU A 24 7.35 1.84 8.27
CA GLU A 24 6.79 0.49 8.32
C GLU A 24 7.66 -0.46 9.15
N ILE A 25 8.99 -0.44 8.96
CA ILE A 25 9.92 -1.26 9.74
C ILE A 25 9.81 -0.93 11.24
N ASP A 26 9.75 0.36 11.58
CA ASP A 26 9.61 0.80 12.97
C ASP A 26 8.28 0.32 13.56
N ARG A 27 7.16 0.46 12.83
CA ARG A 27 5.84 -0.01 13.28
C ARG A 27 5.78 -1.53 13.46
N PHE A 28 6.28 -2.29 12.49
CA PHE A 28 6.33 -3.75 12.58
C PHE A 28 7.19 -4.21 13.77
N SER A 29 8.35 -3.58 13.97
CA SER A 29 9.24 -3.89 15.10
C SER A 29 8.55 -3.64 16.45
N LEU A 30 7.78 -2.55 16.57
CA LEU A 30 7.00 -2.25 17.77
C LEU A 30 5.89 -3.29 18.01
N ALA A 31 5.20 -3.74 16.96
CA ALA A 31 4.18 -4.78 17.07
C ALA A 31 4.76 -6.10 17.60
N VAL A 32 5.93 -6.51 17.08
CA VAL A 32 6.66 -7.70 17.57
C VAL A 32 7.06 -7.56 19.04
N LEU A 33 7.58 -6.40 19.45
CA LEU A 33 7.98 -6.16 20.84
C LEU A 33 6.80 -6.13 21.81
N ALA A 34 5.64 -5.68 21.34
CA ALA A 34 4.42 -5.60 22.13
C ALA A 34 3.58 -6.89 22.11
N ASP A 35 3.99 -7.90 21.33
CA ASP A 35 3.23 -9.14 21.09
C ASP A 35 1.80 -8.85 20.61
N VAL A 36 1.68 -7.92 19.65
CA VAL A 36 0.41 -7.55 19.01
C VAL A 36 0.48 -7.74 17.51
N GLU A 37 -0.69 -7.82 16.89
CA GLU A 37 -0.83 -7.87 15.44
C GLU A 37 -0.34 -6.56 14.80
N PRO A 38 0.45 -6.61 13.70
CA PRO A 38 0.86 -5.41 12.99
C PRO A 38 -0.31 -4.76 12.24
N ASP A 39 -0.18 -3.47 11.93
CA ASP A 39 -1.20 -2.70 11.18
C ASP A 39 -1.56 -3.37 9.83
N ILE A 40 -0.58 -4.00 9.18
CA ILE A 40 -0.71 -4.75 7.95
C ILE A 40 -0.43 -6.23 8.27
N PRO A 41 -1.48 -7.04 8.50
CA PRO A 41 -1.31 -8.45 8.84
C PRO A 41 -0.98 -9.30 7.60
N GLY A 42 -0.45 -10.50 7.82
CA GLY A 42 -0.08 -11.42 6.74
C GLY A 42 -1.28 -11.83 5.86
N GLU A 43 -2.48 -11.85 6.45
CA GLU A 43 -3.76 -12.13 5.82
C GLU A 43 -4.08 -11.12 4.71
N GLU A 44 -3.66 -9.86 4.84
CA GLU A 44 -3.82 -8.85 3.79
C GLU A 44 -2.94 -9.20 2.58
N GLY A 45 -1.71 -9.65 2.82
CA GLY A 45 -0.82 -10.15 1.77
C GLY A 45 -1.42 -11.33 1.01
N LEU A 46 -2.04 -12.28 1.73
CA LEU A 46 -2.74 -13.42 1.12
C LEU A 46 -3.96 -12.99 0.31
N ALA A 47 -4.73 -12.01 0.79
CA ALA A 47 -5.87 -11.48 0.06
C ALA A 47 -5.42 -10.80 -1.25
N ASN A 48 -4.38 -9.98 -1.18
CA ASN A 48 -3.80 -9.32 -2.36
C ASN A 48 -3.27 -10.33 -3.37
N GLN A 49 -2.61 -11.41 -2.92
CA GLN A 49 -2.15 -12.48 -3.81
C GLN A 49 -3.31 -13.12 -4.57
N ARG A 50 -4.42 -13.43 -3.90
CA ARG A 50 -5.61 -14.01 -4.56
C ARG A 50 -6.22 -13.08 -5.61
N VAL A 51 -6.23 -11.78 -5.35
CA VAL A 51 -6.71 -10.78 -6.31
C VAL A 51 -5.82 -10.74 -7.55
N LEU A 52 -4.50 -10.74 -7.35
CA LEU A 52 -3.53 -10.77 -8.45
C LEU A 52 -3.63 -12.07 -9.27
N ASP A 53 -3.79 -13.22 -8.60
CA ASP A 53 -3.98 -14.50 -9.27
C ASP A 53 -5.25 -14.51 -10.13
N ALA A 54 -6.37 -13.98 -9.60
CA ALA A 54 -7.62 -13.88 -10.35
C ALA A 54 -7.51 -12.93 -11.55
N ALA A 55 -6.84 -11.79 -11.39
CA ALA A 55 -6.59 -10.86 -12.49
C ALA A 55 -5.74 -11.49 -13.60
N TYR A 56 -4.70 -12.24 -13.21
CA TYR A 56 -3.85 -12.95 -14.15
C TYR A 56 -4.62 -14.05 -14.90
N GLN A 57 -5.44 -14.84 -14.21
CA GLN A 57 -6.29 -15.86 -14.83
C GLN A 57 -7.27 -15.25 -15.84
N ALA A 58 -7.90 -14.12 -15.51
CA ALA A 58 -8.84 -13.44 -16.40
C ALA A 58 -8.18 -12.92 -17.69
N ASP A 59 -6.93 -12.45 -17.62
CA ASP A 59 -6.17 -11.98 -18.78
C ASP A 59 -5.78 -13.15 -19.71
N VAL A 60 -5.32 -14.27 -19.13
CA VAL A 60 -4.92 -15.47 -19.89
C VAL A 60 -6.11 -16.15 -20.59
N GLU A 61 -7.31 -16.06 -20.03
CA GLU A 61 -8.53 -16.65 -20.58
C GLU A 61 -9.27 -15.73 -21.58
N SER A 62 -8.79 -14.51 -21.82
CA SER A 62 -9.36 -13.52 -22.75
C SER A 62 -8.75 -13.55 -24.16
#